data_AF-A0AAN4ZND3-F1
#
_entry.id   AF-A0AAN4ZND3-F1
#
_cell.length_a   1.000
_cell.length_b   1.000
_cell.length_c   1.000
_cell.angle_alpha   90.00
_cell.angle_beta   90.00
_cell.angle_gamma   90.00
#
_symmetry.space_group_name_H-M   'P 1'
#
loop_
_entity.id
_entity.type
_entity.pdbx_description
1 polymer ?
#
loop_
_entity_poly.entity_id
_entity_poly.type
_entity_poly.pdbx_seq_one_letter_code
_entity_poly.pdbx_strand_id
1 'polypeptide(L)'
;EICPVCEAPFRTEHRLSMHILAEHRDTQVRHFRCEQCDVGFRTLEILRKHRKKHDRSTDMPFPCDTCGMGFPSWSGVVTHQIQSHGKMTDQVRELKPEKEK
;
A
#
# COMPACT_ATOMS: atom_id res chain seq x y z
N GLU A 1 -8.13 -11.56 -15.45
CA GLU A 1 -8.30 -11.32 -14.00
C GLU A 1 -9.33 -12.27 -13.40
N ILE A 2 -9.04 -12.92 -12.27
CA ILE A 2 -9.97 -13.82 -11.56
C ILE A 2 -10.37 -13.17 -10.23
N CYS A 3 -11.63 -13.30 -9.82
CA CYS A 3 -12.07 -12.80 -8.52
C CYS A 3 -11.46 -13.60 -7.36
N PRO A 4 -10.75 -12.97 -6.41
CA PRO A 4 -10.13 -13.69 -5.29
C PRO A 4 -11.12 -14.07 -4.17
N VAL A 5 -12.42 -13.78 -4.34
CA VAL A 5 -13.48 -14.13 -3.37
C VAL A 5 -14.35 -15.29 -3.87
N CYS A 6 -14.76 -15.25 -5.15
CA CYS A 6 -15.68 -16.23 -5.73
C CYS A 6 -15.12 -16.93 -6.98
N GLU A 7 -13.87 -16.67 -7.34
CA GLU A 7 -13.15 -17.29 -8.47
C GLU A 7 -13.79 -17.04 -9.85
N ALA A 8 -14.74 -16.11 -9.95
CA ALA A 8 -15.33 -15.73 -11.22
C ALA A 8 -14.30 -15.09 -12.18
N PRO A 9 -14.24 -15.50 -13.47
CA PRO A 9 -13.28 -14.99 -14.43
C PRO A 9 -13.74 -13.68 -15.09
N PHE A 10 -12.81 -12.75 -15.29
CA PHE A 10 -13.05 -11.45 -15.93
C PHE A 10 -11.98 -11.12 -16.97
N ARG A 11 -12.43 -10.53 -18.09
CA ARG A 11 -11.57 -10.16 -19.23
C ARG A 11 -10.75 -8.89 -19.00
N THR A 12 -11.13 -8.05 -18.04
CA THR A 12 -10.44 -6.78 -17.75
C THR A 12 -10.43 -6.50 -16.25
N GLU A 13 -9.40 -5.79 -15.79
CA GLU A 13 -9.28 -5.31 -14.41
C GLU A 13 -10.48 -4.45 -14.00
N HIS A 14 -10.95 -3.56 -14.90
CA HIS A 14 -12.09 -2.70 -14.62
C HIS A 14 -13.37 -3.50 -14.35
N ARG A 15 -13.64 -4.56 -15.12
CA ARG A 15 -14.80 -5.42 -14.89
C ARG A 15 -14.69 -6.22 -13.60
N LEU A 16 -13.51 -6.76 -13.29
CA LEU A 16 -13.27 -7.41 -12.00
C LEU A 16 -13.50 -6.42 -10.86
N SER A 17 -12.99 -5.19 -10.98
CA SER A 17 -13.13 -4.16 -9.97
C SER A 17 -14.59 -3.82 -9.71
N MET A 18 -15.39 -3.65 -10.76
CA MET A 18 -16.82 -3.37 -10.62
C MET A 18 -17.57 -4.54 -10.00
N HIS A 19 -17.22 -5.78 -10.37
CA HIS A 19 -17.81 -6.98 -9.75
C HIS A 19 -17.53 -7.06 -8.25
N ILE A 20 -16.28 -6.89 -7.82
CA ILE A 20 -15.93 -6.94 -6.39
C ILE A 20 -16.65 -5.82 -5.61
N LEU A 21 -16.74 -4.62 -6.18
CA LEU A 21 -17.42 -3.49 -5.55
C LEU A 21 -18.95 -3.70 -5.44
N ALA A 22 -19.56 -4.43 -6.36
CA ALA A 22 -20.99 -4.73 -6.37
C ALA A 22 -21.33 -5.93 -5.47
N GLU A 23 -20.59 -7.03 -5.61
CA GLU A 23 -20.96 -8.35 -5.07
C GLU A 23 -20.21 -8.73 -3.78
N HIS A 24 -19.07 -8.08 -3.51
CA HIS A 24 -18.19 -8.44 -2.39
C HIS A 24 -17.86 -7.25 -1.50
N ARG A 25 -18.69 -6.21 -1.53
CA ARG A 25 -18.50 -4.95 -0.79
C ARG A 25 -18.32 -5.15 0.72
N ASP A 26 -19.03 -6.12 1.29
CA ASP A 26 -19.05 -6.38 2.74
C ASP A 26 -17.89 -7.25 3.20
N THR A 27 -17.12 -7.81 2.27
CA THR A 27 -15.90 -8.54 2.63
C THR A 27 -14.83 -7.51 3.05
N GLN A 28 -14.25 -7.69 4.24
CA GLN A 28 -13.10 -6.89 4.70
C GLN A 28 -11.83 -7.14 3.86
N VAL A 29 -11.95 -7.92 2.80
CA VAL A 29 -10.88 -8.34 1.93
C VAL A 29 -10.37 -7.14 1.15
N ARG A 30 -9.04 -7.03 1.09
CA ARG A 30 -8.32 -5.96 0.42
C ARG A 30 -7.83 -6.47 -0.93
N HIS A 31 -8.76 -6.53 -1.88
CA HIS A 31 -8.59 -7.20 -3.16
C HIS A 31 -7.63 -6.50 -4.13
N PHE A 32 -7.44 -5.19 -3.97
CA PHE A 32 -6.56 -4.41 -4.84
C PHE A 32 -5.19 -4.29 -4.20
N ARG A 33 -4.26 -5.16 -4.55
CA ARG A 33 -2.90 -5.14 -4.01
C ARG A 33 -1.96 -4.28 -4.84
N CYS A 34 -1.03 -3.61 -4.17
CA CYS A 34 0.03 -2.89 -4.85
C CYS A 34 1.14 -3.85 -5.26
N GLU A 35 1.46 -3.92 -6.54
CA GLU A 35 2.54 -4.79 -7.04
C GLU A 35 3.93 -4.41 -6.51
N GLN A 36 4.12 -3.16 -6.07
CA GLN A 36 5.39 -2.70 -5.53
C GLN A 36 5.58 -3.04 -4.04
N CYS A 37 4.51 -3.28 -3.29
CA CYS A 37 4.60 -3.37 -1.83
C CYS A 37 3.58 -4.30 -1.15
N ASP A 38 2.80 -5.03 -1.94
CA ASP A 38 1.74 -5.98 -1.57
C ASP A 38 0.65 -5.44 -0.62
N VAL A 39 0.63 -4.12 -0.38
CA VAL A 39 -0.41 -3.49 0.44
C VAL A 39 -1.74 -3.60 -0.29
N GLY A 40 -2.71 -4.22 0.36
CA GLY A 40 -4.07 -4.34 -0.13
C GLY A 40 -4.92 -3.10 0.14
N PHE A 41 -5.81 -2.78 -0.80
CA PHE A 41 -6.82 -1.74 -0.71
C PHE A 41 -8.21 -2.29 -1.03
N ARG A 42 -9.25 -1.61 -0.53
CA ARG A 42 -10.66 -1.97 -0.79
C ARG A 42 -11.18 -1.50 -2.14
N THR A 43 -10.55 -0.48 -2.72
CA THR A 43 -10.97 0.08 -4.00
C THR A 43 -9.76 0.40 -4.88
N LEU A 44 -9.98 0.32 -6.19
CA LEU A 44 -8.97 0.65 -7.20
C LEU A 44 -8.54 2.11 -7.14
N GLU A 45 -9.45 3.03 -6.80
CA GLU A 45 -9.12 4.46 -6.68
C GLU A 45 -8.09 4.70 -5.57
N ILE A 46 -8.25 4.04 -4.42
CA ILE A 46 -7.31 4.15 -3.30
C ILE A 46 -5.96 3.53 -3.69
N LEU A 47 -5.95 2.38 -4.35
CA LEU A 47 -4.72 1.77 -4.89
C LEU A 47 -4.00 2.72 -5.86
N ARG A 48 -4.72 3.37 -6.79
CA ARG A 48 -4.14 4.33 -7.74
C ARG A 48 -3.54 5.54 -7.03
N LYS A 49 -4.23 6.09 -6.03
CA LYS A 49 -3.70 7.18 -5.19
C LYS A 49 -2.46 6.75 -4.41
N HIS A 50 -2.45 5.52 -3.89
CA HIS A 50 -1.30 4.95 -3.22
C HIS A 50 -0.09 4.80 -4.16
N ARG A 51 -0.28 4.24 -5.36
CA ARG A 51 0.80 4.05 -6.35
C ARG A 51 1.51 5.36 -6.70
N LYS A 52 0.77 6.46 -6.86
CA LYS A 52 1.35 7.79 -7.10
C LYS A 52 2.26 8.30 -5.98
N LYS A 53 2.22 7.69 -4.78
CA LYS A 53 3.11 8.06 -3.68
C LYS A 53 4.48 7.39 -3.82
N HIS A 54 4.56 6.22 -4.44
CA HIS A 54 5.84 5.57 -4.75
C HIS A 54 6.66 6.43 -5.71
N ASP A 55 6.00 7.00 -6.73
CA ASP A 55 6.66 7.92 -7.68
C ASP A 55 7.26 9.17 -7.02
N ARG A 56 6.77 9.57 -5.84
CA ARG A 56 7.23 10.76 -5.10
C ARG A 56 8.32 10.45 -4.07
N SER A 57 8.82 9.22 -4.03
CA SER A 57 9.78 8.82 -2.98
C SER A 57 11.16 9.42 -3.14
N THR A 58 11.57 9.79 -4.35
CA THR A 58 12.95 10.25 -4.63
C THR A 58 13.31 11.55 -3.92
N ASP A 59 12.32 12.36 -3.55
CA ASP A 59 12.53 13.68 -2.93
C ASP A 59 12.29 13.68 -1.41
N MET A 60 12.04 12.52 -0.81
CA MET A 60 11.64 12.42 0.59
C MET A 60 12.79 11.94 1.49
N PRO A 61 13.03 12.60 2.64
CA PRO A 61 14.16 12.28 3.52
C PRO A 61 14.04 10.94 4.24
N PHE A 62 12.82 10.40 4.39
CA PHE A 62 12.58 9.13 5.08
C PHE A 62 11.93 8.10 4.15
N PRO A 63 12.72 7.37 3.34
CA PRO A 63 12.19 6.30 2.50
C PRO A 63 11.88 5.04 3.31
N CYS A 64 10.81 4.34 2.94
CA CYS A 64 10.57 2.97 3.37
C CYS A 64 11.41 2.03 2.52
N ASP A 65 12.25 1.24 3.16
CA ASP A 65 13.12 0.24 2.53
C ASP A 65 12.38 -1.01 2.04
N THR A 66 11.19 -1.28 2.57
CA THR A 66 10.38 -2.44 2.13
C THR A 66 9.61 -2.16 0.85
N CYS A 67 9.16 -0.93 0.63
CA CYS A 67 8.31 -0.59 -0.49
C CYS A 67 8.78 0.57 -1.37
N GLY A 68 9.82 1.27 -0.95
CA GLY A 68 10.31 2.46 -1.64
C GLY A 68 9.37 3.66 -1.56
N MET A 69 8.45 3.73 -0.59
CA MET A 69 7.60 4.92 -0.39
C MET A 69 8.32 5.96 0.47
N GLY A 70 8.31 7.22 0.03
CA GLY A 70 8.94 8.33 0.74
C GLY A 70 8.02 9.06 1.71
N PHE A 71 8.55 9.43 2.87
CA PHE A 71 7.85 10.18 3.92
C PHE A 71 8.61 11.46 4.31
N PRO A 72 7.89 12.54 4.69
CA PRO A 72 8.52 13.79 5.09
C PRO A 72 9.01 13.79 6.54
N SER A 73 8.62 12.78 7.33
CA SER A 73 9.01 12.64 8.73
C SER A 73 9.32 11.19 9.10
N TRP A 74 10.18 11.01 10.11
CA TRP A 74 10.56 9.71 10.66
C TRP A 74 9.35 8.96 11.24
N SER A 75 8.54 9.63 12.05
CA SER A 75 7.29 9.08 12.61
C SER A 75 6.32 8.59 11.53
N GLY A 76 6.31 9.24 10.36
CA GLY A 76 5.52 8.84 9.20
C GLY A 76 5.95 7.50 8.61
N VAL A 77 7.26 7.32 8.37
CA VAL A 77 7.78 6.06 7.84
C VAL A 77 7.66 4.91 8.85
N VAL A 78 7.84 5.19 10.16
CA VAL A 78 7.66 4.18 11.22
C VAL A 78 6.22 3.67 11.26
N THR A 79 5.26 4.59 11.29
CA THR A 79 3.83 4.23 11.31
C THR A 79 3.46 3.44 10.06
N HIS A 80 3.95 3.87 8.90
CA HIS A 80 3.74 3.14 7.66
C HIS A 80 4.32 1.73 7.71
N GLN A 81 5.57 1.56 8.16
CA GLN A 81 6.22 0.25 8.27
C GLN A 81 5.43 -0.71 9.16
N ILE A 82 5.01 -0.25 10.33
CA ILE A 82 4.23 -1.08 11.26
C ILE A 82 2.86 -1.43 10.69
N GLN A 83 2.14 -0.47 10.10
CA GLN A 83 0.77 -0.70 9.62
C GLN A 83 0.69 -1.42 8.27
N SER A 84 1.70 -1.26 7.42
CA SER A 84 1.68 -1.75 6.03
C SER A 84 2.52 -3.01 5.85
N HIS A 85 3.57 -3.17 6.64
CA HIS A 85 4.52 -4.29 6.55
C HIS A 85 4.66 -5.07 7.87
N GLY A 86 4.00 -4.62 8.94
CA GLY A 86 3.93 -5.32 10.22
C GLY A 86 5.17 -5.15 11.11
N LYS A 87 6.25 -4.51 10.63
CA LYS A 87 7.49 -4.34 11.39
C LYS A 87 8.26 -3.10 10.96
N MET A 88 8.88 -2.44 11.94
CA MET A 88 9.88 -1.41 11.66
C MET A 88 11.23 -2.07 11.34
N THR A 89 11.91 -1.57 10.32
CA THR A 89 13.21 -2.07 9.86
C THR A 89 14.36 -1.30 10.51
N ASP A 90 15.54 -1.90 10.52
CA ASP A 90 16.72 -1.26 11.12
C ASP A 90 17.16 -0.01 10.34
N GLN A 91 17.02 0.00 9.01
CA GLN A 91 17.27 1.20 8.21
C GLN A 91 16.38 2.38 8.64
N VAL A 92 15.09 2.13 8.91
CA VAL A 92 14.21 3.17 9.41
C VAL A 92 14.62 3.63 10.82
N ARG A 93 15.13 2.73 11.68
CA ARG A 93 15.66 3.10 13.01
C ARG A 93 16.88 4.01 12.91
N GLU A 94 17.77 3.74 11.97
CA GLU A 94 19.00 4.53 11.76
C GLU A 94 18.71 5.94 11.23
N LEU A 95 17.60 6.13 10.50
CA LEU A 95 17.16 7.44 10.04
C LEU A 95 16.56 8.33 11.16
N LYS A 96 16.54 7.88 12.43
CA LYS A 96 15.91 8.63 13.53
C LYS A 96 16.60 9.99 13.76
N PRO A 97 15.89 11.13 13.64
CA PRO A 97 16.47 12.45 13.88
C PRO A 97 16.81 12.64 15.36
N GLU A 98 17.94 13.29 15.65
CA GLU A 98 18.48 13.47 17.00
C GLU A 98 17.56 14.29 17.94
N LYS A 99 16.65 15.10 17.36
CA LYS A 99 15.71 15.96 18.10
C LYS A 99 14.46 15.22 18.62
N GLU A 100 14.27 13.95 18.28
CA GLU A 100 13.17 13.09 18.76
C GLU A 100 13.67 11.99 19.72
N LYS A 101 14.82 12.21 20.38
CA LYS A 101 15.33 11.35 21.45
C LYS A 101 14.59 11.55 22.77
#